data_AF-Q65IE4-F1
#
_entry.id   AF-Q65IE4-F1
#
_cell.length_a   1.000
_cell.length_b   1.000
_cell.length_c   1.000
_cell.angle_alpha   90.00
_cell.angle_beta   90.00
_cell.angle_gamma   90.00
#
_symmetry.space_group_name_H-M   'P 1'
#
loop_
_entity.id
_entity.type
_entity.pdbx_description
1 polymer ?
#
loop_
_entity_poly.entity_id
_entity_poly.type
_entity_poly.pdbx_seq_one_letter_code
_entity_poly.pdbx_strand_id
1 'polypeptide(L)' 'MKEIELMIDTEEIADFFYLELTRRGYIPNEDELFEIADITFDYLIAKCMIDEHIED' A
#
# COMPACT_ATOMS: atom_id res chain seq x y z
N MET A 1 16.92 -17.94 1.23
CA MET A 1 16.31 -16.89 0.40
C MET A 1 16.75 -15.57 1.00
N LYS A 2 17.16 -14.57 0.21
CA LYS A 2 17.49 -13.26 0.78
C LYS A 2 16.16 -12.58 1.09
N GLU A 3 15.79 -12.54 2.36
CA GLU A 3 14.69 -11.70 2.84
C GLU A 3 15.15 -10.25 2.66
N ILE A 4 14.46 -9.52 1.79
CA ILE A 4 14.58 -8.08 1.70
C ILE A 4 13.60 -7.56 2.74
N GLU A 5 14.12 -6.97 3.81
CA GLU A 5 13.31 -6.28 4.81
C GLU A 5 12.76 -5.02 4.16
N LEU A 6 11.48 -5.06 3.79
CA LEU A 6 10.78 -3.99 3.12
C LEU A 6 9.79 -3.41 4.13
N MET A 7 10.07 -2.20 4.63
CA MET A 7 9.08 -1.42 5.37
C MET A 7 8.15 -0.77 4.35
N ILE A 8 6.85 -1.06 4.43
CA ILE A 8 5.82 -0.45 3.59
C ILE A 8 4.90 0.35 4.51
N ASP A 9 4.67 1.61 4.18
CA ASP A 9 3.63 2.43 4.80
C ASP A 9 2.40 2.54 3.88
N THR A 10 1.23 2.66 4.49
CA THR A 10 -0.03 2.99 3.81
C THR A 10 0.05 4.28 3.00
N GLU A 11 0.79 5.30 3.45
CA GLU A 11 1.02 6.53 2.67
C GLU A 11 1.79 6.24 1.37
N GLU A 12 2.82 5.39 1.41
CA GLU A 12 3.60 5.02 0.22
C GLU A 12 2.74 4.25 -0.79
N ILE A 13 1.86 3.37 -0.30
CA ILE A 13 0.91 2.65 -1.13
C ILE A 13 -0.07 3.63 -1.80
N ALA A 14 -0.62 4.59 -1.06
CA ALA A 14 -1.55 5.60 -1.59
C ALA A 14 -0.89 6.44 -2.70
N ASP A 15 0.33 6.92 -2.47
CA ASP A 15 1.11 7.68 -3.44
C ASP A 15 1.41 6.87 -4.71
N PHE A 16 1.74 5.59 -4.55
CA PHE A 16 1.95 4.69 -5.69
C PHE A 16 0.69 4.60 -6.56
N PHE A 17 -0.48 4.38 -5.94
CA PHE A 17 -1.74 4.30 -6.66
C PHE A 17 -2.13 5.64 -7.28
N TYR A 18 -1.91 6.76 -6.59
CA TYR A 18 -2.15 8.10 -7.13
C TYR A 18 -1.38 8.31 -8.44
N LEU A 19 -0.07 8.05 -8.42
CA LEU A 19 0.79 8.22 -9.59
C LEU A 19 0.34 7.29 -10.73
N GLU A 20 0.12 6.02 -10.43
CA GLU A 20 -0.23 5.01 -11.42
C GLU A 20 -1.62 5.25 -12.04
N LEU A 21 -2.61 5.66 -11.26
CA LEU A 21 -3.94 6.01 -11.75
C LEU A 21 -3.89 7.29 -12.59
N THR A 22 -3.16 8.31 -12.14
CA THR A 22 -2.97 9.56 -12.89
C THR A 22 -2.29 9.32 -14.23
N ARG A 23 -1.26 8.46 -14.29
CA ARG A 23 -0.57 8.09 -15.55
C ARG A 23 -1.47 7.34 -16.53
N ARG A 24 -2.51 6.67 -16.04
CA ARG A 24 -3.53 6.00 -16.85
C ARG A 24 -4.71 6.92 -17.23
N GLY A 25 -4.70 8.18 -16.79
CA GLY A 25 -5.71 9.19 -17.11
C GLY A 25 -6.90 9.22 -16.16
N TYR A 26 -6.81 8.58 -15.01
CA TYR A 26 -7.82 8.68 -13.95
C TYR A 26 -7.53 9.88 -13.04
N ILE A 27 -8.57 10.39 -12.39
CA ILE A 27 -8.47 11.39 -11.33
C ILE A 27 -8.98 10.71 -10.05
N PRO A 28 -8.10 10.00 -9.32
CA PRO A 28 -8.49 9.35 -8.08
C PRO A 28 -8.82 10.38 -7.00
N ASN A 29 -9.80 10.07 -6.14
CA ASN A 29 -10.01 10.84 -4.91
C ASN A 29 -8.97 10.42 -3.85
N GLU A 30 -8.56 11.36 -3.02
CA GLU A 30 -7.63 11.15 -1.91
C GLU A 30 -8.20 10.15 -0.89
N ASP A 31 -9.47 10.29 -0.49
CA ASP A 31 -10.11 9.34 0.42
C ASP A 31 -10.11 7.90 -0.15
N GLU A 32 -10.39 7.76 -1.45
CA GLU A 32 -10.40 6.45 -2.11
C GLU A 32 -9.00 5.83 -2.17
N LEU A 33 -7.96 6.65 -2.31
CA LEU A 33 -6.57 6.17 -2.32
C LEU A 33 -6.14 5.65 -0.96
N PHE A 34 -6.53 6.33 0.12
CA PHE A 34 -6.29 5.86 1.48
C PHE A 34 -7.01 4.54 1.76
N GLU A 35 -8.28 4.41 1.37
CA GLU A 35 -9.03 3.16 1.49
C GLU A 35 -8.39 2.03 0.67
N ILE A 36 -7.94 2.32 -0.55
CA ILE A 36 -7.22 1.34 -1.39
C ILE A 36 -5.90 0.94 -0.73
N ALA A 37 -5.18 1.87 -0.13
CA ALA A 37 -3.93 1.59 0.57
C ALA A 37 -4.15 0.67 1.77
N ASP A 38 -5.15 0.95 2.61
CA ASP A 38 -5.53 0.14 3.76
C ASP A 38 -5.93 -1.29 3.34
N ILE A 39 -6.83 -1.41 2.36
CA ILE A 39 -7.24 -2.71 1.79
C ILE A 39 -6.04 -3.48 1.20
N THR A 40 -5.10 -2.77 0.56
CA THR A 40 -3.91 -3.39 -0.02
C THR A 40 -2.98 -3.90 1.07
N PHE A 41 -2.78 -3.13 2.13
CA PHE A 41 -1.97 -3.52 3.28
C PHE A 41 -2.53 -4.79 3.94
N ASP A 42 -3.83 -4.80 4.23
CA ASP A 42 -4.55 -5.96 4.74
C ASP A 42 -4.41 -7.18 3.83
N TYR A 43 -4.52 -6.98 2.51
CA TYR A 43 -4.34 -8.04 1.53
C TYR A 43 -2.92 -8.62 1.55
N LEU A 44 -1.89 -7.79 1.70
CA LEU A 44 -0.49 -8.23 1.78
C LEU A 44 -0.22 -9.02 3.06
N ILE A 45 -0.80 -8.61 4.19
CA ILE A 45 -0.77 -9.37 5.46
C ILE A 45 -1.46 -10.73 5.25
N ALA A 46 -2.66 -10.74 4.67
CA ALA A 46 -3.43 -11.96 4.43
C ALA A 46 -2.71 -12.95 3.48
N LYS A 47 -1.79 -12.45 2.65
CA LYS A 47 -0.93 -13.28 1.78
C LYS A 47 0.38 -13.71 2.44
N CYS A 48 0.59 -13.37 3.71
CA CYS A 48 1.85 -13.57 4.44
C CYS A 48 3.04 -13.00 3.65
N MET A 49 2.83 -11.87 2.96
CA MET A 49 3.88 -11.16 2.22
C MET A 49 4.59 -10.14 3.09
N ILE A 50 3.89 -9.58 4.08
CA ILE A 50 4.40 -8.66 5.10
C ILE A 50 3.88 -9.11 6.46
N ASP A 51 4.62 -8.78 7.51
CA ASP A 51 4.19 -8.90 8.91
C ASP A 51 3.97 -7.50 9.46
N GLU A 52 2.86 -7.30 10.17
CA GLU A 52 2.59 -6.03 10.86
C GLU A 52 3.55 -5.91 12.07
N HIS A 53 4.53 -5.01 11.98
CA HIS A 53 5.36 -4.65 13.12
C HIS A 53 4.67 -3.57 13.95
N ILE A 54 3.82 -4.00 14.88
CA ILE A 54 3.31 -3.13 15.95
C ILE A 54 4.48 -2.93 16.95
N GLU A 55 5.17 -1.79 16.88
CA GLU A 55 6.09 -1.39 17.96
C GLU A 55 5.23 -1.04 19.20
N ASP A 56 5.43 -1.76 20.32
CA ASP A 56 4.82 -1.49 21.64
C ASP A 56 5.13 -0.08 22.17
#